data_AF-A0A8B6GH70-F1
#
_entry.id   AF-A0A8B6GH70-F1
#
_cell.length_a   1.000
_cell.length_b   1.000
_cell.length_c   1.000
_cell.angle_alpha   90.00
_cell.angle_beta   90.00
_cell.angle_gamma   90.00
#
_symmetry.space_group_name_H-M   'P 1'
#
loop_
_entity.id
_entity.type
_entity.pdbx_description
1 polymer ?
#
loop_
_entity_poly.entity_id
_entity_poly.type
_entity_poly.pdbx_seq_one_letter_code
_entity_poly.pdbx_strand_id
1 'polypeptide(L)'
;MAEFNEFEEGYLSQSGPHTVEDLDKTEPRSGTGRRSENEQMVECIFEMVYKEIHSNKISFNAVCDNITSQFSDLVAAINTIGDTVTNVKETQEVLTDTQNTMGNTIDTLASHMSSLAETVKILKQEVRDLSQSQVDLTQKVERLSKSIEVTIKLNQLKYNNHHLMMVITSSNNLTDGEMSKLRWGSISLIPDTPKLENQKNDIPINETPLFEKPSFGSPLLGSTPADDKSRTEVKTLKTSINTSPDFSSGQIKMKPPPFDGTEDWEEYVSQFEILADLNKWEIHSKGLYLASSLK
;
A
#
# COMPACT_ATOMS: atom_id res chain seq x y z
N MET A 1 -32.62 19.13 -11.48
CA MET A 1 -34.00 19.66 -11.37
C MET A 1 -33.91 21.05 -10.80
N ALA A 2 -33.79 22.00 -11.71
CA ALA A 2 -33.80 23.43 -11.47
C ALA A 2 -35.10 23.93 -12.09
N GLU A 3 -35.95 24.56 -11.30
CA GLU A 3 -37.11 25.34 -11.75
C GLU A 3 -37.66 26.09 -10.54
N PHE A 4 -38.17 27.30 -10.77
CA PHE A 4 -38.61 28.35 -9.83
C PHE A 4 -37.60 29.41 -9.42
N ASN A 5 -37.12 30.14 -10.44
CA ASN A 5 -36.85 31.57 -10.35
C ASN A 5 -37.71 32.26 -11.41
N GLU A 6 -38.86 32.79 -11.00
CA GLU A 6 -39.56 33.90 -11.68
C GLU A 6 -40.79 34.25 -10.83
N PHE A 7 -40.63 35.22 -9.93
CA PHE A 7 -41.77 36.02 -9.53
C PHE A 7 -41.37 37.50 -9.50
N GLU A 8 -42.03 38.20 -10.41
CA GLU A 8 -41.92 39.58 -10.84
C GLU A 8 -41.61 40.61 -9.75
N GLU A 9 -40.49 41.30 -9.93
CA GLU A 9 -40.32 42.69 -9.52
C GLU A 9 -41.22 43.58 -10.40
N GLY A 10 -42.34 44.03 -9.82
CA GLY A 10 -43.36 44.75 -10.57
C GLY A 10 -44.05 45.86 -9.81
N TYR A 11 -43.37 46.60 -8.92
CA TYR A 11 -43.92 47.87 -8.40
C TYR A 11 -42.83 48.95 -8.19
N LEU A 12 -42.44 49.56 -9.30
CA LEU A 12 -42.03 50.98 -9.32
C LEU A 12 -43.23 51.81 -8.87
N SER A 13 -43.20 52.33 -7.64
CA SER A 13 -43.98 53.50 -7.25
C SER A 13 -43.01 54.63 -6.93
N GLN A 14 -42.87 55.50 -7.93
CA GLN A 14 -42.31 56.84 -7.80
C GLN A 14 -43.08 57.60 -6.72
N SER A 15 -42.44 57.90 -5.59
CA SER A 15 -42.84 59.03 -4.74
C SER A 15 -41.81 60.14 -4.94
N GLY A 16 -42.21 61.15 -5.71
CA GLY A 16 -41.40 62.34 -5.92
C GLY A 16 -41.24 63.16 -4.62
N PRO A 17 -40.19 63.96 -4.51
CA PRO A 17 -40.06 64.92 -3.42
C PRO A 17 -41.08 66.05 -3.63
N HIS A 18 -42.15 66.05 -2.85
CA HIS A 18 -43.01 67.23 -2.75
C HIS A 18 -42.25 68.33 -2.00
N THR A 19 -41.63 69.23 -2.77
CA THR A 19 -41.23 70.56 -2.33
C THR A 19 -42.49 71.33 -1.92
N VAL A 20 -42.70 71.46 -0.61
CA VAL A 20 -43.66 72.41 -0.03
C VAL A 20 -42.97 73.78 -0.03
N GLU A 21 -42.89 74.39 -1.19
CA GLU A 21 -42.64 75.83 -1.33
C GLU A 21 -43.99 76.55 -1.41
N ASP A 22 -44.03 77.73 -0.78
CA ASP A 22 -45.05 78.77 -0.91
C ASP A 22 -46.43 78.48 -0.31
N LEU A 23 -46.52 78.62 1.03
CA LEU A 23 -47.69 79.23 1.65
C LEU A 23 -47.36 80.65 2.10
N ASP A 24 -48.10 81.53 1.45
CA ASP A 24 -48.01 82.96 1.33
C ASP A 24 -48.18 83.72 2.65
N LYS A 25 -47.63 84.93 2.62
CA LYS A 25 -47.55 85.92 3.67
C LYS A 25 -48.95 86.38 4.09
N THR A 26 -49.30 86.16 5.36
CA THR A 26 -50.34 86.97 6.03
C THR A 26 -49.71 87.70 7.21
N GLU A 27 -49.77 89.03 7.12
CA GLU A 27 -49.27 90.02 8.08
C GLU A 27 -49.76 89.78 9.53
N PRO A 28 -48.93 90.04 10.57
CA PRO A 28 -49.38 90.05 11.94
C PRO A 28 -50.10 91.37 12.25
N ARG A 29 -51.43 91.32 12.26
CA ARG A 29 -52.27 92.38 12.82
C ARG A 29 -51.99 92.50 14.32
N SER A 30 -51.43 93.62 14.74
CA SER A 30 -51.15 93.96 16.15
C SER A 30 -52.45 94.22 16.92
N GLY A 31 -53.13 93.15 17.31
CA GLY A 31 -54.25 93.18 18.24
C GLY A 31 -53.80 92.64 19.59
N THR A 32 -53.33 93.50 20.49
CA THR A 32 -53.15 93.17 21.92
C THR A 32 -54.52 93.09 22.60
N GLY A 33 -55.37 92.19 22.13
CA GLY A 33 -56.54 91.73 22.86
C GLY A 33 -56.06 90.73 23.89
N ARG A 34 -56.50 90.86 25.13
CA ARG A 34 -56.30 89.85 26.17
C ARG A 34 -56.85 88.53 25.65
N ARG A 35 -55.96 87.72 25.05
CA ARG A 35 -56.26 86.39 24.56
C ARG A 35 -56.83 85.65 25.75
N SER A 36 -58.11 85.25 25.65
CA SER A 36 -58.77 84.61 26.79
C SER A 36 -57.92 83.41 27.22
N GLU A 37 -57.81 83.16 28.52
CA GLU A 37 -57.01 82.06 29.07
C GLU A 37 -57.33 80.71 28.39
N ASN A 38 -58.55 80.57 27.88
CA ASN A 38 -59.02 79.43 27.10
C ASN A 38 -58.27 79.25 25.77
N GLU A 39 -57.94 80.31 25.03
CA GLU A 39 -57.18 80.19 23.76
C GLU A 39 -55.73 79.75 24.01
N GLN A 40 -55.10 80.26 25.09
CA GLN A 40 -53.74 79.83 25.47
C GLN A 40 -53.70 78.37 25.92
N MET A 41 -54.74 77.92 26.64
CA MET A 41 -54.88 76.53 27.03
C MET A 41 -55.05 75.61 25.81
N VAL A 42 -55.86 76.01 24.83
CA VAL A 42 -56.06 75.24 23.59
C VAL A 42 -54.77 75.12 22.79
N GLU A 43 -54.00 76.20 22.63
CA GLU A 43 -52.68 76.14 21.98
C GLU A 43 -51.71 75.25 22.74
N CYS A 44 -51.68 75.32 24.08
CA CYS A 44 -50.82 74.48 24.90
C CYS A 44 -51.16 72.99 24.75
N ILE A 45 -52.45 72.64 24.75
CA ILE A 45 -52.92 71.27 24.52
C ILE A 45 -52.54 70.80 23.11
N PHE A 46 -52.74 71.65 22.09
CA PHE A 46 -52.38 71.30 20.71
C PHE A 46 -50.89 71.03 20.55
N GLU A 47 -50.03 71.88 21.12
CA GLU A 47 -48.57 71.70 21.11
C GLU A 47 -48.13 70.42 21.83
N MET A 48 -48.74 70.10 22.97
CA MET A 48 -48.46 68.84 23.67
C MET A 48 -48.84 67.62 22.81
N VAL A 49 -50.05 67.60 22.26
CA VAL A 49 -50.54 66.51 21.41
C VAL A 49 -49.68 66.39 20.14
N TYR A 50 -49.32 67.51 19.51
CA TYR A 50 -48.48 67.51 18.32
C TYR A 50 -47.09 66.94 18.62
N LYS A 51 -46.46 67.34 19.73
CA LYS A 51 -45.16 66.80 20.17
C LYS A 51 -45.24 65.30 20.45
N GLU A 52 -46.31 64.85 21.09
CA GLU A 52 -46.51 63.42 21.37
C GLU A 52 -46.71 62.61 20.10
N ILE A 53 -47.53 63.08 19.15
CA ILE A 53 -47.70 62.46 17.84
C ILE A 53 -46.36 62.43 17.07
N HIS A 54 -45.61 63.53 17.09
CA HIS A 54 -44.32 63.60 16.40
C HIS A 54 -43.29 62.65 17.01
N SER A 55 -43.24 62.56 18.34
CA SER A 55 -42.40 61.60 19.07
C SER A 55 -42.77 60.16 18.72
N ASN A 56 -44.07 59.83 18.72
CA ASN A 56 -44.56 58.51 18.34
C ASN A 56 -44.26 58.15 16.88
N LYS A 57 -44.30 59.14 15.97
CA LYS A 57 -43.91 58.93 14.57
C LYS A 57 -42.42 58.60 14.44
N ILE A 58 -41.56 59.33 15.16
CA ILE A 58 -40.10 59.08 15.16
C ILE A 58 -39.80 57.68 15.72
N SER A 59 -40.41 57.32 16.84
CA SER A 59 -40.20 55.99 17.45
C SER A 59 -40.69 54.86 16.55
N PHE A 60 -41.85 55.02 15.90
CA PHE A 60 -42.36 54.07 14.92
C PHE A 60 -41.40 53.89 13.74
N ASN A 61 -40.91 55.00 13.14
CA ASN A 61 -39.95 54.93 12.04
C ASN A 61 -38.66 54.20 12.44
N ALA A 62 -38.12 54.47 13.63
CA ALA A 62 -36.94 53.77 14.12
C ALA A 62 -37.18 52.25 14.27
N VAL A 63 -38.38 51.84 14.68
CA VAL A 63 -38.76 50.42 14.72
C VAL A 63 -38.83 49.83 13.30
N CYS A 64 -39.40 50.55 12.34
CA CYS A 64 -39.44 50.12 10.94
C CYS A 64 -38.03 49.96 10.34
N ASP A 65 -37.13 50.91 10.59
CA ASP A 65 -35.74 50.84 10.11
C ASP A 65 -35.00 49.64 10.73
N ASN A 66 -35.20 49.40 12.02
CA ASN A 66 -34.63 48.24 12.70
C ASN A 66 -35.17 46.91 12.12
N ILE A 67 -36.47 46.79 11.90
CA ILE A 67 -37.08 45.61 11.28
C ILE A 67 -36.53 45.41 9.85
N THR A 68 -36.38 46.49 9.10
CA THR A 68 -35.84 46.46 7.73
C THR A 68 -34.39 45.97 7.73
N SER A 69 -33.55 46.46 8.65
CA SER A 69 -32.17 45.99 8.80
C SER A 69 -32.12 44.51 9.18
N GLN A 70 -32.92 44.07 10.16
CA GLN A 70 -32.97 42.67 10.57
C GLN A 70 -33.42 41.75 9.42
N PHE A 71 -34.37 42.19 8.61
CA PHE A 71 -34.82 41.44 7.44
C PHE A 71 -33.71 41.36 6.37
N SER A 72 -33.00 42.45 6.12
CA SER A 72 -31.85 42.47 5.20
C SER A 72 -30.75 41.50 5.65
N ASP A 73 -30.42 41.49 6.94
CA ASP A 73 -29.43 40.57 7.51
C ASP A 73 -29.88 39.11 7.40
N LEU A 74 -31.17 38.86 7.64
CA LEU A 74 -31.76 37.53 7.48
C LEU A 74 -31.68 37.05 6.02
N VAL A 75 -32.00 37.90 5.05
CA VAL A 75 -31.89 37.57 3.62
C VAL A 75 -30.44 37.27 3.24
N ALA A 76 -29.48 38.06 3.71
CA ALA A 76 -28.06 37.79 3.47
C ALA A 76 -27.60 36.44 4.07
N ALA A 77 -28.07 36.12 5.27
CA ALA A 77 -27.80 34.83 5.91
C ALA A 77 -28.42 33.65 5.14
N ILE A 78 -29.67 33.80 4.67
CA ILE A 78 -30.35 32.79 3.85
C ILE A 78 -29.57 32.54 2.55
N ASN A 79 -29.13 33.60 1.87
CA ASN A 79 -28.34 33.46 0.65
C ASN A 79 -27.01 32.75 0.91
N THR A 80 -26.32 33.10 2.00
CA THR A 80 -25.08 32.42 2.42
C THR A 80 -25.33 30.93 2.67
N ILE A 81 -26.43 30.57 3.33
CA ILE A 81 -26.81 29.17 3.54
C ILE A 81 -27.07 28.48 2.19
N GLY A 82 -27.78 29.14 1.28
CA GLY A 82 -28.02 28.64 -0.09
C GLY A 82 -26.73 28.29 -0.83
N ASP A 83 -25.73 29.18 -0.77
CA ASP A 83 -24.41 28.96 -1.37
C ASP A 83 -23.69 27.78 -0.71
N THR A 84 -23.71 27.69 0.62
CA THR A 84 -23.08 26.56 1.33
C THR A 84 -23.73 25.22 1.00
N VAL A 85 -25.06 25.16 0.85
CA VAL A 85 -25.79 23.95 0.45
C VAL A 85 -25.41 23.53 -0.97
N THR A 86 -25.28 24.50 -1.87
CA THR A 86 -24.85 24.25 -3.26
C THR A 86 -23.44 23.65 -3.29
N ASN A 87 -22.50 24.23 -2.54
CA ASN A 87 -21.13 23.71 -2.42
C ASN A 87 -21.10 22.30 -1.80
N VAL A 88 -21.89 22.04 -0.75
CA VAL A 88 -21.98 20.70 -0.15
C VAL A 88 -22.50 19.68 -1.17
N LYS A 89 -23.48 20.05 -1.99
CA LYS A 89 -24.00 19.19 -3.05
C LYS A 89 -22.94 18.85 -4.10
N GLU A 90 -22.18 19.84 -4.56
CA GLU A 90 -21.08 19.63 -5.52
C GLU A 90 -19.98 18.73 -4.95
N THR A 91 -19.58 18.96 -3.69
CA THR A 91 -18.57 18.10 -3.02
C THR A 91 -19.07 16.67 -2.83
N GLN A 92 -20.37 16.47 -2.56
CA GLN A 92 -20.97 15.15 -2.47
C GLN A 92 -20.96 14.40 -3.82
N GLU A 93 -21.19 15.11 -4.92
CA GLU A 93 -21.11 14.54 -6.28
C GLU A 93 -19.69 14.05 -6.58
N VAL A 94 -18.67 14.88 -6.34
CA VAL A 94 -17.25 14.52 -6.51
C VAL A 94 -16.87 13.31 -5.65
N LEU A 95 -17.35 13.25 -4.40
CA LEU A 95 -17.09 12.12 -3.52
C LEU A 95 -17.73 10.82 -4.05
N THR A 96 -18.94 10.91 -4.60
CA THR A 96 -19.64 9.78 -5.22
C THR A 96 -18.87 9.25 -6.42
N ASP A 97 -18.36 10.13 -7.28
CA ASP A 97 -17.55 9.75 -8.44
C ASP A 97 -16.22 9.11 -8.04
N THR A 98 -15.59 9.65 -7.00
CA THR A 98 -14.36 9.09 -6.42
C THR A 98 -14.60 7.68 -5.86
N GLN A 99 -15.72 7.50 -5.14
CA GLN A 99 -16.12 6.20 -4.62
C GLN A 99 -16.35 5.18 -5.73
N ASN A 100 -17.04 5.57 -6.82
CA ASN A 100 -17.27 4.71 -7.98
C ASN A 100 -15.95 4.32 -8.65
N THR A 101 -15.03 5.27 -8.81
CA THR A 101 -13.69 5.02 -9.37
C THR A 101 -12.92 4.02 -8.52
N MET A 102 -12.96 4.17 -7.19
CA MET A 102 -12.32 3.24 -6.27
C MET A 102 -12.94 1.84 -6.32
N GLY A 103 -14.27 1.74 -6.45
CA GLY A 103 -14.93 0.45 -6.69
C GLY A 103 -14.38 -0.26 -7.92
N ASN A 104 -14.28 0.46 -9.04
CA ASN A 104 -13.79 -0.10 -10.31
C ASN A 104 -12.31 -0.55 -10.22
N THR A 105 -11.45 0.18 -9.49
CA THR A 105 -10.04 -0.22 -9.32
C THR A 105 -9.91 -1.47 -8.45
N ILE A 106 -10.74 -1.61 -7.41
CA ILE A 106 -10.81 -2.82 -6.58
C ILE A 106 -11.23 -4.03 -7.41
N ASP A 107 -12.26 -3.89 -8.26
CA ASP A 107 -12.72 -4.98 -9.14
C ASP A 107 -11.65 -5.41 -10.15
N THR A 108 -10.92 -4.44 -10.70
CA THR A 108 -9.80 -4.70 -11.62
C THR A 108 -8.67 -5.45 -10.90
N LEU A 109 -8.31 -5.03 -9.69
CA LEU A 109 -7.29 -5.69 -8.88
C LEU A 109 -7.69 -7.12 -8.52
N ALA A 110 -8.95 -7.33 -8.12
CA ALA A 110 -9.48 -8.67 -7.82
C ALA A 110 -9.40 -9.61 -9.04
N SER A 111 -9.64 -9.07 -10.24
CA SER A 111 -9.50 -9.81 -11.50
C SER A 111 -8.05 -10.20 -11.78
N HIS A 112 -7.10 -9.28 -11.60
CA HIS A 112 -5.66 -9.57 -11.73
C HIS A 112 -5.18 -10.61 -10.71
N MET A 113 -5.62 -10.50 -9.45
CA MET A 113 -5.28 -11.47 -8.40
C MET A 113 -5.80 -12.87 -8.74
N SER A 114 -7.02 -12.97 -9.30
CA SER A 114 -7.59 -14.24 -9.74
C SER A 114 -6.79 -14.86 -10.89
N SER A 115 -6.40 -14.04 -11.87
CA SER A 115 -5.53 -14.49 -12.97
C SER A 115 -4.17 -14.97 -12.46
N LEU A 116 -3.55 -14.26 -11.52
CA LEU A 116 -2.27 -14.63 -10.93
C LEU A 116 -2.37 -15.93 -10.13
N ALA A 117 -3.47 -16.14 -9.39
CA ALA A 117 -3.69 -17.39 -8.68
C ALA A 117 -3.73 -18.59 -9.63
N GLU A 118 -4.37 -18.44 -10.79
CA GLU A 118 -4.42 -19.52 -11.79
C GLU A 118 -3.07 -19.78 -12.45
N THR A 119 -2.28 -18.73 -12.77
CA THR A 119 -0.93 -18.93 -13.33
C THR A 119 0.00 -19.62 -12.33
N VAL A 120 -0.06 -19.25 -11.04
CA VAL A 120 0.69 -19.93 -9.98
C VAL A 120 0.30 -21.40 -9.86
N LYS A 121 -0.98 -21.72 -10.02
CA LYS A 121 -1.47 -23.11 -10.00
C LYS A 121 -0.95 -23.91 -11.19
N ILE A 122 -0.91 -23.33 -12.39
CA ILE A 122 -0.33 -23.95 -13.59
C ILE A 122 1.17 -24.19 -13.39
N LEU A 123 1.92 -23.19 -12.93
CA LEU A 123 3.37 -23.33 -12.67
C LEU A 123 3.67 -24.43 -11.65
N LYS A 124 2.88 -24.52 -10.56
CA LYS A 124 3.00 -25.62 -9.59
C LYS A 124 2.77 -26.99 -10.22
N GLN A 125 1.86 -27.10 -11.19
CA GLN A 125 1.66 -28.35 -11.92
C GLN A 125 2.87 -28.67 -12.79
N GLU A 126 3.35 -27.72 -13.56
CA GLU A 126 4.49 -27.90 -14.46
C GLU A 126 5.78 -28.31 -13.70
N VAL A 127 6.04 -27.70 -12.54
CA VAL A 127 7.17 -28.09 -11.68
C VAL A 127 7.04 -29.53 -11.19
N ARG A 128 5.82 -29.99 -10.85
CA ARG A 128 5.59 -31.40 -10.47
C ARG A 128 5.86 -32.35 -11.64
N ASP A 129 5.39 -32.00 -12.82
CA ASP A 129 5.57 -32.82 -14.02
C ASP A 129 7.05 -32.91 -14.42
N LEU A 130 7.78 -31.80 -14.37
CA LEU A 130 9.24 -31.77 -14.59
C LEU A 130 10.00 -32.59 -13.56
N SER A 131 9.63 -32.49 -12.28
CA SER A 131 10.24 -33.29 -11.22
C SER A 131 10.03 -34.79 -11.45
N GLN A 132 8.82 -35.20 -11.86
CA GLN A 132 8.56 -36.60 -12.21
C GLN A 132 9.39 -37.07 -13.41
N SER A 133 9.49 -36.25 -14.46
CA SER A 133 10.34 -36.55 -15.61
C SER A 133 11.82 -36.70 -15.24
N GLN A 134 12.32 -35.90 -14.29
CA GLN A 134 13.68 -36.02 -13.76
C GLN A 134 13.90 -37.36 -13.03
N VAL A 135 12.94 -37.78 -12.20
CA VAL A 135 12.99 -39.08 -11.51
C VAL A 135 13.03 -40.22 -12.52
N ASP A 136 12.16 -40.18 -13.53
CA ASP A 136 12.10 -41.21 -14.58
C ASP A 136 13.40 -41.30 -15.37
N LEU A 137 14.00 -40.15 -15.71
CA LEU A 137 15.29 -40.09 -16.40
C LEU A 137 16.40 -40.68 -15.52
N THR A 138 16.42 -40.34 -14.24
CA THR A 138 17.41 -40.87 -13.28
C THR A 138 17.33 -42.40 -13.21
N GLN A 139 16.12 -42.96 -13.14
CA GLN A 139 15.93 -44.42 -13.15
C GLN A 139 16.40 -45.06 -14.47
N LYS A 140 16.16 -44.42 -15.62
CA LYS A 140 16.65 -44.93 -16.91
C LYS A 140 18.17 -44.95 -16.96
N VAL A 141 18.83 -43.90 -16.47
CA VAL A 141 20.30 -43.84 -16.37
C VAL A 141 20.83 -44.94 -15.45
N GLU A 142 20.20 -45.15 -14.29
CA GLU A 142 20.61 -46.22 -13.36
C GLU A 142 20.51 -47.61 -14.01
N ARG A 143 19.42 -47.89 -14.73
CA ARG A 143 19.24 -49.14 -15.48
C ARG A 143 20.32 -49.32 -16.56
N LEU A 144 20.63 -48.25 -17.31
CA LEU A 144 21.69 -48.28 -18.32
C LEU A 144 23.07 -48.54 -17.70
N SER A 145 23.38 -47.88 -16.57
CA SER A 145 24.63 -48.09 -15.83
C SER A 145 24.80 -49.56 -15.42
N LYS A 146 23.76 -50.18 -14.84
CA LYS A 146 23.77 -51.61 -14.49
C LYS A 146 23.99 -52.52 -15.70
N SER A 147 23.38 -52.20 -16.85
CA SER A 147 23.56 -52.97 -18.09
C SER A 147 24.98 -52.89 -18.64
N ILE A 148 25.61 -51.71 -18.57
CA ILE A 148 27.01 -51.51 -18.96
C ILE A 148 27.93 -52.31 -18.04
N GLU A 149 27.69 -52.30 -16.73
CA GLU A 149 28.49 -53.07 -15.76
C GLU A 149 28.47 -54.58 -16.08
N VAL A 150 27.29 -55.14 -16.39
CA VAL A 150 27.15 -56.54 -16.81
C VAL A 150 27.94 -56.81 -18.10
N THR A 151 27.89 -55.90 -19.07
CA THR A 151 28.62 -56.04 -20.34
C THR A 151 30.13 -56.05 -20.14
N ILE A 152 30.66 -55.19 -19.25
CA ILE A 152 32.08 -55.16 -18.89
C ILE A 152 32.50 -56.50 -18.27
N LYS A 153 31.73 -57.01 -17.29
CA LYS A 153 32.01 -58.30 -16.64
C LYS A 153 31.99 -59.46 -17.64
N LEU A 154 31.04 -59.46 -18.58
CA LEU A 154 30.97 -60.48 -19.63
C LEU A 154 32.19 -60.45 -20.56
N ASN A 155 32.63 -59.26 -20.97
CA ASN A 155 33.81 -59.09 -21.80
C ASN A 155 35.09 -59.53 -21.09
N GLN A 156 35.23 -59.22 -19.80
CA GLN A 156 36.35 -59.71 -18.96
C GLN A 156 36.38 -61.24 -18.91
N LEU A 157 35.23 -61.88 -18.68
CA LEU A 157 35.12 -63.34 -18.65
C LEU A 157 35.51 -63.96 -20.00
N LYS A 158 35.06 -63.36 -21.12
CA LYS A 158 35.40 -63.82 -22.46
C LYS A 158 36.91 -63.76 -22.72
N TYR A 159 37.57 -62.67 -22.30
CA TYR A 159 39.02 -62.55 -22.40
C TYR A 159 39.75 -63.63 -21.59
N ASN A 160 39.34 -63.83 -20.33
CA ASN A 160 39.92 -64.85 -19.46
C ASN A 160 39.79 -66.26 -20.05
N ASN A 161 38.62 -66.60 -20.59
CA ASN A 161 38.39 -67.89 -21.25
C ASN A 161 39.28 -68.08 -22.49
N HIS A 162 39.44 -67.03 -23.31
CA HIS A 162 40.31 -67.10 -24.50
C HIS A 162 41.78 -67.33 -24.11
N HIS A 163 42.28 -66.62 -23.10
CA HIS A 163 43.63 -66.81 -22.59
C HIS A 163 43.86 -68.23 -22.05
N LEU A 164 42.91 -68.77 -21.28
CA LEU A 164 42.97 -70.16 -20.81
C LEU A 164 43.05 -71.15 -21.98
N MET A 165 42.24 -70.95 -23.03
CA MET A 165 42.30 -71.80 -24.23
C MET A 165 43.66 -71.73 -24.94
N MET A 166 44.27 -70.55 -25.01
CA MET A 166 45.63 -70.38 -25.56
C MET A 166 46.68 -71.16 -24.76
N VAL A 167 46.63 -71.11 -23.42
CA VAL A 167 47.55 -71.83 -22.54
C VAL A 167 47.39 -73.34 -22.67
N ILE A 168 46.15 -73.84 -22.71
CA ILE A 168 45.85 -75.28 -22.88
C ILE A 168 46.34 -75.77 -24.25
N THR A 169 46.03 -75.03 -25.32
CA THR A 169 46.45 -75.39 -26.69
C THR A 169 47.98 -75.42 -26.81
N SER A 170 48.67 -74.47 -26.18
CA SER A 170 50.13 -74.45 -26.15
C SER A 170 50.71 -75.62 -25.36
N SER A 171 50.07 -76.02 -24.25
CA SER A 171 50.52 -77.15 -23.41
C SER A 171 50.42 -78.51 -24.11
N ASN A 172 49.40 -78.71 -24.94
CA ASN A 172 49.17 -80.01 -25.62
C ASN A 172 50.09 -80.29 -26.82
N ASN A 173 50.85 -79.29 -27.28
CA ASN A 173 51.80 -79.42 -28.40
C ASN A 173 53.26 -79.56 -27.94
N LEU A 174 53.52 -79.65 -26.62
CA LEU A 174 54.86 -79.76 -26.04
C LEU A 174 55.21 -81.22 -25.75
N THR A 175 56.43 -81.64 -26.11
CA THR A 175 56.97 -82.96 -25.75
C THR A 175 57.34 -82.99 -24.25
N ASP A 176 57.31 -84.17 -23.63
CA ASP A 176 57.36 -84.41 -22.16
C ASP A 176 58.52 -83.70 -21.42
N GLY A 177 59.60 -83.33 -22.14
CA GLY A 177 60.74 -82.57 -21.60
C GLY A 177 60.52 -81.06 -21.42
N GLU A 178 59.54 -80.44 -22.10
CA GLU A 178 59.33 -78.99 -22.08
C GLU A 178 58.24 -78.54 -21.09
N MET A 179 57.35 -79.45 -20.69
CA MET A 179 56.29 -79.18 -19.69
C MET A 179 56.82 -78.79 -18.31
N SER A 180 58.07 -79.15 -17.97
CA SER A 180 58.67 -78.85 -16.67
C SER A 180 59.04 -77.37 -16.47
N LYS A 181 59.12 -76.56 -17.54
CA LYS A 181 59.46 -75.12 -17.46
C LYS A 181 58.25 -74.19 -17.33
N LEU A 182 57.03 -74.67 -17.60
CA LEU A 182 55.78 -73.90 -17.48
C LEU A 182 55.10 -74.06 -16.12
N ARG A 183 55.81 -74.59 -15.11
CA ARG A 183 55.25 -74.77 -13.76
C ARG A 183 55.19 -73.44 -13.02
N TRP A 184 54.03 -72.77 -13.14
CA TRP A 184 53.51 -71.76 -12.20
C TRP A 184 54.40 -70.53 -11.93
N GLY A 185 55.01 -69.98 -12.98
CA GLY A 185 55.53 -68.61 -12.92
C GLY A 185 54.38 -67.60 -12.93
N SER A 186 53.91 -67.21 -11.74
CA SER A 186 53.10 -66.02 -11.43
C SER A 186 52.05 -65.63 -12.47
N ILE A 187 50.80 -66.04 -12.21
CA ILE A 187 49.64 -65.30 -12.70
C ILE A 187 49.66 -63.96 -11.95
N SER A 188 50.45 -63.00 -12.46
CA SER A 188 50.42 -61.62 -12.02
C SER A 188 49.06 -61.06 -12.42
N LEU A 189 48.13 -60.98 -11.46
CA LEU A 189 47.01 -60.06 -11.54
C LEU A 189 47.57 -58.62 -11.60
N ILE A 190 47.76 -58.03 -12.78
CA ILE A 190 48.03 -56.58 -12.94
C ILE A 190 47.52 -56.12 -14.33
N PRO A 191 46.93 -54.91 -14.51
CA PRO A 191 46.78 -53.82 -13.54
C PRO A 191 45.34 -53.57 -13.08
N ASP A 192 45.29 -52.90 -11.94
CA ASP A 192 44.18 -52.16 -11.38
C ASP A 192 43.02 -51.92 -12.35
N THR A 193 41.85 -52.44 -11.98
CA THR A 193 40.61 -51.70 -12.21
C THR A 193 40.88 -50.23 -11.90
N PRO A 194 40.52 -49.24 -12.74
CA PRO A 194 40.33 -47.91 -12.20
C PRO A 194 39.33 -48.11 -11.05
N LYS A 195 39.83 -47.94 -9.82
CA LYS A 195 38.96 -47.84 -8.66
C LYS A 195 37.96 -46.77 -9.05
N LEU A 196 36.70 -47.15 -9.25
CA LEU A 196 35.64 -46.29 -8.74
C LEU A 196 35.84 -46.32 -7.24
N GLU A 197 36.79 -45.50 -6.79
CA GLU A 197 36.85 -45.02 -5.45
C GLU A 197 35.48 -44.42 -5.23
N ASN A 198 34.69 -45.13 -4.43
CA ASN A 198 33.64 -44.53 -3.64
C ASN A 198 34.32 -43.40 -2.86
N GLN A 199 34.44 -42.23 -3.48
CA GLN A 199 34.42 -40.98 -2.78
C GLN A 199 33.04 -40.93 -2.13
N LYS A 200 32.99 -41.51 -0.93
CA LYS A 200 32.26 -40.94 0.18
C LYS A 200 32.82 -39.52 0.35
N ASN A 201 32.42 -38.62 -0.54
CA ASN A 201 32.47 -37.21 -0.24
C ASN A 201 31.34 -37.00 0.74
N ASP A 202 31.69 -37.10 2.03
CA ASP A 202 31.19 -36.15 2.99
C ASP A 202 31.53 -34.76 2.43
N ILE A 203 30.66 -34.22 1.56
CA ILE A 203 30.64 -32.81 1.24
C ILE A 203 29.97 -32.15 2.44
N PRO A 204 30.67 -31.32 3.22
CA PRO A 204 30.00 -30.44 4.16
C PRO A 204 29.05 -29.56 3.33
N ILE A 205 27.79 -29.54 3.74
CA ILE A 205 26.77 -28.62 3.25
C ILE A 205 27.35 -27.21 3.38
N ASN A 206 27.83 -26.65 2.27
CA ASN A 206 27.94 -25.21 2.12
C ASN A 206 27.99 -24.84 0.63
N GLU A 207 27.00 -24.02 0.28
CA GLU A 207 26.97 -23.04 -0.81
C GLU A 207 26.75 -23.52 -2.26
N THR A 208 25.49 -23.35 -2.68
CA THR A 208 25.07 -22.55 -3.85
C THR A 208 25.92 -22.61 -5.13
N PRO A 209 25.41 -23.24 -6.21
CA PRO A 209 25.77 -22.85 -7.56
C PRO A 209 24.77 -21.82 -8.07
N LEU A 210 25.29 -20.62 -8.30
CA LEU A 210 24.73 -19.60 -9.16
C LEU A 210 24.20 -20.22 -10.46
N PHE A 211 22.91 -20.04 -10.71
CA PHE A 211 22.33 -20.16 -12.04
C PHE A 211 22.85 -19.00 -12.89
N GLU A 212 23.69 -19.30 -13.87
CA GLU A 212 23.93 -18.39 -14.99
C GLU A 212 22.63 -18.23 -15.78
N LYS A 213 22.14 -16.98 -15.77
CA LYS A 213 21.01 -16.47 -16.51
C LYS A 213 21.37 -16.40 -18.00
N PRO A 214 20.52 -16.88 -18.94
CA PRO A 214 20.75 -16.64 -20.35
C PRO A 214 20.60 -15.15 -20.68
N SER A 215 21.60 -14.63 -21.39
CA SER A 215 21.65 -13.31 -22.01
C SER A 215 20.51 -13.14 -23.01
N PHE A 216 19.63 -12.17 -22.75
CA PHE A 216 18.88 -11.45 -23.79
C PHE A 216 19.27 -9.98 -23.67
N GLY A 217 19.52 -9.37 -24.83
CA GLY A 217 20.17 -8.07 -24.99
C GLY A 217 19.47 -6.87 -24.34
N SER A 218 20.28 -5.82 -24.16
CA SER A 218 19.96 -4.50 -23.61
C SER A 218 18.86 -3.75 -24.39
N PRO A 219 18.31 -2.64 -23.83
CA PRO A 219 19.04 -1.36 -23.90
C PRO A 219 18.98 -0.43 -22.66
N LEU A 220 20.14 0.23 -22.44
CA LEU A 220 20.35 1.66 -22.14
C LEU A 220 20.07 2.29 -20.76
N LEU A 221 21.09 3.09 -20.34
CA LEU A 221 21.19 4.11 -19.26
C LEU A 221 21.18 3.58 -17.81
N GLY A 222 22.09 3.92 -16.90
CA GLY A 222 23.24 4.82 -16.86
C GLY A 222 23.68 4.99 -15.39
N SER A 223 24.99 4.88 -15.14
CA SER A 223 25.74 5.48 -14.02
C SER A 223 25.57 4.96 -12.56
N THR A 224 26.55 4.15 -12.14
CA THR A 224 27.21 4.02 -10.81
C THR A 224 27.73 5.37 -10.23
N PRO A 225 28.27 5.50 -8.97
CA PRO A 225 28.97 4.48 -8.13
C PRO A 225 28.61 4.44 -6.62
N ALA A 226 28.56 3.25 -6.00
CA ALA A 226 29.64 2.51 -5.30
C ALA A 226 30.03 3.09 -3.92
N ASP A 227 29.85 2.32 -2.84
CA ASP A 227 30.97 1.63 -2.19
C ASP A 227 30.54 0.63 -1.10
N ASP A 228 31.31 -0.44 -1.06
CA ASP A 228 31.25 -1.68 -0.28
C ASP A 228 32.10 -1.56 1.01
N LYS A 229 31.64 -2.16 2.12
CA LYS A 229 32.52 -2.75 3.17
C LYS A 229 31.76 -3.65 4.17
N SER A 230 31.66 -4.92 3.82
CA SER A 230 32.06 -6.11 4.60
C SER A 230 32.06 -6.10 6.17
N ARG A 231 31.27 -7.05 6.74
CA ARG A 231 31.66 -8.19 7.64
C ARG A 231 32.31 -7.85 9.01
N THR A 232 31.88 -8.36 10.18
CA THR A 232 32.01 -9.72 10.78
C THR A 232 31.58 -9.56 12.27
N GLU A 233 30.76 -10.39 12.93
CA GLU A 233 31.16 -11.54 13.77
C GLU A 233 29.95 -12.05 14.61
N VAL A 234 30.03 -13.33 14.95
CA VAL A 234 29.00 -14.21 15.52
C VAL A 234 29.07 -14.25 17.07
N LYS A 235 27.93 -14.37 17.77
CA LYS A 235 27.85 -14.99 19.11
C LYS A 235 26.54 -15.74 19.36
N THR A 236 26.57 -17.03 18.98
CA THR A 236 26.19 -18.23 19.75
C THR A 236 25.04 -18.24 20.78
N LEU A 237 24.07 -19.14 20.51
CA LEU A 237 23.50 -20.22 21.37
C LEU A 237 22.51 -19.81 22.48
N LYS A 238 21.42 -20.52 22.84
CA LYS A 238 20.88 -21.88 22.62
C LYS A 238 19.46 -21.91 23.25
N THR A 239 18.45 -22.49 22.60
CA THR A 239 17.80 -23.78 22.97
C THR A 239 16.63 -23.76 23.98
N SER A 240 15.51 -24.32 23.50
CA SER A 240 14.58 -25.26 24.16
C SER A 240 13.17 -24.81 24.60
N ILE A 241 12.19 -25.33 23.85
CA ILE A 241 11.02 -26.15 24.25
C ILE A 241 10.09 -25.62 25.36
N ASN A 242 8.78 -25.66 25.01
CA ASN A 242 7.61 -26.01 25.82
C ASN A 242 6.63 -24.88 26.18
N THR A 243 5.39 -25.11 25.70
CA THR A 243 4.07 -24.78 26.28
C THR A 243 3.81 -23.35 26.74
N SER A 244 2.73 -22.78 26.18
CA SER A 244 2.12 -21.50 26.51
C SER A 244 2.35 -21.02 27.94
N PRO A 245 2.82 -19.77 28.12
CA PRO A 245 2.50 -18.99 29.29
C PRO A 245 1.41 -17.98 28.98
N ASP A 246 0.45 -17.99 29.89
CA ASP A 246 -0.63 -17.03 30.11
C ASP A 246 -0.18 -15.57 29.94
N PHE A 247 -0.95 -14.79 29.18
CA PHE A 247 -0.68 -13.38 28.88
C PHE A 247 -1.28 -12.50 29.98
N SER A 248 -0.47 -12.11 30.98
CA SER A 248 -0.83 -10.96 31.83
C SER A 248 0.39 -10.16 32.30
N SER A 249 0.35 -8.86 31.98
CA SER A 249 0.97 -7.73 32.69
C SER A 249 2.50 -7.63 32.78
N GLY A 250 3.18 -7.56 31.63
CA GLY A 250 4.51 -6.95 31.54
C GLY A 250 4.59 -6.09 30.28
N GLN A 251 4.41 -4.77 30.40
CA GLN A 251 4.55 -3.84 29.28
C GLN A 251 6.01 -3.86 28.79
N ILE A 252 6.30 -4.69 27.79
CA ILE A 252 7.49 -4.51 26.97
C ILE A 252 7.34 -3.13 26.35
N LYS A 253 8.21 -2.18 26.72
CA LYS A 253 8.24 -0.80 26.21
C LYS A 253 9.46 -0.65 25.31
N MET A 254 9.35 -1.17 24.09
CA MET A 254 10.40 -0.98 23.08
C MET A 254 10.08 0.27 22.26
N LYS A 255 11.01 1.22 22.22
CA LYS A 255 10.88 2.42 21.40
C LYS A 255 11.34 2.13 19.97
N PRO A 256 10.69 2.74 18.96
CA PRO A 256 11.10 2.56 17.58
C PRO A 256 12.43 3.28 17.35
N PRO A 257 13.30 2.73 16.49
CA PRO A 257 14.50 3.45 16.06
C PRO A 257 14.11 4.74 15.33
N PRO A 258 14.92 5.81 15.44
CA PRO A 258 14.69 7.01 14.67
C PRO A 258 14.92 6.71 13.18
N PHE A 259 14.02 7.16 12.32
CA PHE A 259 14.19 7.13 10.88
C PHE A 259 15.10 8.29 10.47
N ASP A 260 16.27 7.97 9.94
CA ASP A 260 17.26 8.94 9.45
C ASP A 260 17.30 9.06 7.92
N GLY A 261 16.41 8.33 7.22
CA GLY A 261 16.33 8.32 5.76
C GLY A 261 17.35 7.44 5.05
N THR A 262 18.15 6.65 5.78
CA THR A 262 19.13 5.74 5.18
C THR A 262 18.56 4.36 4.85
N GLU A 263 17.54 3.92 5.59
CA GLU A 263 16.80 2.67 5.36
C GLU A 263 15.61 2.88 4.41
N ASP A 264 15.14 1.81 3.78
CA ASP A 264 13.91 1.84 2.98
C ASP A 264 12.71 2.18 3.88
N TRP A 265 11.89 3.12 3.43
CA TRP A 265 10.71 3.56 4.16
C TRP A 265 9.72 2.42 4.38
N GLU A 266 9.55 1.53 3.40
CA GLU A 266 8.62 0.40 3.52
C GLU A 266 9.09 -0.63 4.56
N GLU A 267 10.41 -0.85 4.63
CA GLU A 267 11.03 -1.73 5.62
C GLU A 267 10.91 -1.12 7.02
N TYR A 268 11.20 0.18 7.16
CA TYR A 268 11.04 0.91 8.42
C TYR A 268 9.61 0.87 8.95
N VAL A 269 8.62 1.13 8.09
CA VAL A 269 7.19 1.07 8.46
C VAL A 269 6.85 -0.34 8.94
N SER A 270 7.27 -1.37 8.21
CA SER A 270 7.01 -2.77 8.58
C SER A 270 7.59 -3.12 9.96
N GLN A 271 8.82 -2.69 10.26
CA GLN A 271 9.43 -2.88 11.58
C GLN A 271 8.67 -2.13 12.68
N PHE A 272 8.23 -0.90 12.37
CA PHE A 272 7.44 -0.08 13.28
C PHE A 272 6.07 -0.71 13.58
N GLU A 273 5.42 -1.33 12.60
CA GLU A 273 4.14 -2.03 12.81
C GLU A 273 4.29 -3.24 13.74
N ILE A 274 5.33 -4.04 13.54
CA ILE A 274 5.65 -5.17 14.42
C ILE A 274 5.86 -4.67 15.87
N LEU A 275 6.56 -3.56 16.05
CA LEU A 275 6.75 -2.94 17.36
C LEU A 275 5.43 -2.43 17.95
N ALA A 276 4.58 -1.78 17.15
CA ALA A 276 3.29 -1.27 17.60
C ALA A 276 2.38 -2.40 18.10
N ASP A 277 2.34 -3.53 17.39
CA ASP A 277 1.55 -4.70 17.76
C ASP A 277 2.09 -5.37 19.02
N LEU A 278 3.42 -5.52 19.13
CA LEU A 278 4.08 -6.09 20.31
C LEU A 278 3.82 -5.26 21.56
N ASN A 279 3.81 -3.93 21.44
CA ASN A 279 3.53 -3.00 22.54
C ASN A 279 2.02 -2.76 22.74
N LYS A 280 1.13 -3.32 21.90
CA LYS A 280 -0.31 -3.05 21.87
C LYS A 280 -0.64 -1.55 21.85
N TRP A 281 0.05 -0.78 21.01
CA TRP A 281 -0.22 0.66 20.89
C TRP A 281 -1.57 0.90 20.22
N GLU A 282 -2.40 1.72 20.87
CA GLU A 282 -3.59 2.27 20.21
C GLU A 282 -3.22 3.20 19.06
N ILE A 283 -4.13 3.36 18.10
CA ILE A 283 -3.91 4.09 16.85
C ILE A 283 -3.34 5.50 17.07
N HIS A 284 -3.82 6.20 18.11
CA HIS A 284 -3.36 7.53 18.46
C HIS A 284 -1.91 7.54 18.98
N SER A 285 -1.54 6.53 19.77
CA SER A 285 -0.16 6.37 20.25
C SER A 285 0.77 5.93 19.12
N LYS A 286 0.31 5.04 18.23
CA LYS A 286 1.02 4.62 17.02
C LYS A 286 1.37 5.83 16.15
N GLY A 287 0.41 6.72 15.90
CA GLY A 287 0.65 7.96 15.15
C GLY A 287 1.66 8.90 15.82
N LEU A 288 1.54 9.08 17.14
CA LEU A 288 2.45 9.96 17.90
C LEU A 288 3.89 9.42 17.91
N TYR A 289 4.06 8.10 18.12
CA TYR A 289 5.38 7.48 18.12
C TYR A 289 6.02 7.49 16.73
N LEU A 290 5.24 7.25 15.69
CA LEU A 290 5.71 7.35 14.30
C LEU A 290 6.16 8.78 14.00
N ALA A 291 5.34 9.79 14.30
CA ALA A 291 5.71 11.18 14.09
C ALA A 291 6.97 11.59 14.88
N SER A 292 7.15 11.06 16.09
CA SER A 292 8.32 11.35 16.93
C SER A 292 9.60 10.65 16.47
N SER A 293 9.49 9.58 15.69
CA SER A 293 10.62 8.81 15.23
C SER A 293 11.16 9.29 13.87
N LEU A 294 10.40 10.12 13.15
CA LEU A 294 10.89 10.82 11.97
C LEU A 294 11.78 12.01 12.40
N LYS A 295 13.01 12.06 11.87
CA LYS A 295 13.95 13.17 12.10
C LYS A 295 13.97 14.17 10.94
#